data_AF-B5VGS8-F1
#
_entry.id   AF-B5VGS8-F1
#
_cell.length_a   1.000
_cell.length_b   1.000
_cell.length_c   1.000
_cell.angle_alpha   90.00
_cell.angle_beta   90.00
_cell.angle_gamma   90.00
#
_symmetry.space_group_name_H-M   'P 1'
#
loop_
_entity.id
_entity.type
_entity.pdbx_description
1 polymer ?
#
loop_
_entity_poly.entity_id
_entity_poly.type
_entity_poly.pdbx_seq_one_letter_code
_entity_poly.pdbx_strand_id
1 'polypeptide(L)'
;IEPHLQIIFENVIFPCLCANEQSIELLEDDQEEYTRRYFDINREGSTPDAASADFIFLIGSKRPEKLNNILPFINDIFTRFDANSSDINMAFKEEGALRTLSNLFSFIDEPSVLENIFGHFIVPLLSQDKYMFLVARSLETIALYSEEFKDMNILSQLFELTYTNFLNSNVLPVQIEAADAIKCLIVSNPQIHPAVSAHVPGMMEKLLKLSKIFEIDILSEVMEALVERFSDELSPFAKDLASNLVEQFLRIAQALVENPSETYSASDQEQEIQASGLLQTMTTMVMSMNKVPLIESLAPVVKFVVLHAQISFITEAVDLLDALTISSHLLYNQIAPPIWELLHDILDSFQTYAMDYFEAYSIFFETIVMTGFPQDQTYVQPLLEILSAKLESEVDYDIEHVMQILMYFALSMRDIPLFSKAIKVSTNDELGLDSKCIVKLGLANLFAKPIETLQIMENEGFTINFFTNWFNEKFYSVFAIKLQVLVILTLLKMPEVPNSVSPLLNNLTNKLVELTLSLPKAIRNRDAVTEGKSLEGDLTPEEEEEYFIECDDDMKETVLDQINVFQEVHTFFKNLQNEDAGKYEKIINYLDESKRDSLQVILEFVSQH
;
A
#
# COMPACT_ATOMS: atom_id res chain seq x y z
N ILE A 1 0.94 -33.84 28.84
CA ILE A 1 -0.03 -33.41 27.81
C ILE A 1 -0.08 -34.42 26.66
N GLU A 2 1.04 -34.78 26.05
CA GLU A 2 1.06 -35.61 24.83
C GLU A 2 0.20 -36.90 24.84
N PRO A 3 0.27 -37.80 25.85
CA PRO A 3 -0.59 -39.00 25.86
C PRO A 3 -2.07 -38.71 26.11
N HIS A 4 -2.41 -37.47 26.49
CA HIS A 4 -3.77 -37.03 26.79
C HIS A 4 -4.28 -35.99 25.78
N LEU A 5 -3.52 -35.69 24.72
CA LEU A 5 -3.84 -34.60 23.80
C LEU A 5 -5.22 -34.78 23.16
N GLN A 6 -5.53 -36.01 22.70
CA GLN A 6 -6.83 -36.33 22.13
C GLN A 6 -7.96 -36.14 23.15
N ILE A 7 -7.78 -36.60 24.39
CA ILE A 7 -8.77 -36.45 25.46
C ILE A 7 -8.99 -34.98 25.80
N ILE A 8 -7.91 -34.19 25.88
CA ILE A 8 -7.97 -32.75 26.12
C ILE A 8 -8.69 -32.05 24.97
N PHE A 9 -8.36 -32.39 23.74
CA PHE A 9 -9.01 -31.84 22.56
C PHE A 9 -10.52 -32.14 22.58
N GLU A 10 -10.91 -33.39 22.70
CA GLU A 10 -12.32 -33.81 22.60
C GLU A 10 -13.19 -33.32 23.77
N ASN A 11 -12.64 -33.21 24.99
CA ASN A 11 -13.44 -32.94 26.21
C ASN A 11 -13.26 -31.53 26.78
N VAL A 12 -12.26 -30.76 26.32
CA VAL A 12 -11.99 -29.41 26.83
C VAL A 12 -11.99 -28.40 25.69
N ILE A 13 -11.18 -28.61 24.66
CA ILE A 13 -11.00 -27.64 23.57
C ILE A 13 -12.22 -27.61 22.65
N PHE A 14 -12.62 -28.76 22.13
CA PHE A 14 -13.70 -28.87 21.15
C PHE A 14 -15.05 -28.36 21.67
N PRO A 15 -15.49 -28.68 22.91
CA PRO A 15 -16.73 -28.13 23.46
C PRO A 15 -16.75 -26.60 23.59
N CYS A 16 -15.60 -25.96 23.75
CA CYS A 16 -15.51 -24.50 23.79
C CYS A 16 -15.70 -23.87 22.40
N LEU A 17 -15.49 -24.62 21.33
CA LEU A 17 -15.70 -24.13 19.96
C LEU A 17 -17.13 -24.31 19.51
N CYS A 18 -17.83 -25.34 20.00
CA CYS A 18 -19.21 -25.60 19.64
C CYS A 18 -20.15 -24.48 20.09
N ALA A 19 -21.11 -24.16 19.23
CA ALA A 19 -22.30 -23.43 19.58
C ALA A 19 -23.05 -24.10 20.75
N ASN A 20 -23.85 -23.32 21.44
CA ASN A 20 -24.65 -23.74 22.58
C ASN A 20 -25.94 -22.93 22.66
N GLU A 21 -26.84 -23.29 23.58
CA GLU A 21 -28.13 -22.61 23.75
C GLU A 21 -27.98 -21.09 23.97
N GLN A 22 -26.96 -20.64 24.72
CA GLN A 22 -26.72 -19.21 24.96
C GLN A 22 -26.30 -18.47 23.69
N SER A 23 -25.50 -19.10 22.82
CA SER A 23 -25.14 -18.52 21.53
C SER A 23 -26.36 -18.37 20.62
N ILE A 24 -27.31 -19.31 20.67
CA ILE A 24 -28.56 -19.22 19.89
C ILE A 24 -29.50 -18.16 20.47
N GLU A 25 -29.62 -18.10 21.80
CA GLU A 25 -30.37 -17.05 22.49
C GLU A 25 -29.84 -15.66 22.11
N LEU A 26 -28.51 -15.47 22.11
CA LEU A 26 -27.90 -14.22 21.67
C LEU A 26 -28.21 -13.90 20.21
N LEU A 27 -28.16 -14.90 19.31
CA LEU A 27 -28.52 -14.69 17.91
C LEU A 27 -30.00 -14.27 17.74
N GLU A 28 -30.90 -14.81 18.57
CA GLU A 28 -32.33 -14.48 18.50
C GLU A 28 -32.64 -13.11 19.11
N ASP A 29 -31.97 -12.75 20.20
CA ASP A 29 -32.20 -11.52 20.97
C ASP A 29 -31.48 -10.30 20.39
N ASP A 30 -30.21 -10.47 19.98
CA ASP A 30 -29.34 -9.40 19.50
C ASP A 30 -28.34 -9.91 18.44
N GLN A 31 -28.77 -9.86 17.18
CA GLN A 31 -27.96 -10.32 16.05
C GLN A 31 -26.69 -9.49 15.83
N GLU A 32 -26.68 -8.22 16.23
CA GLU A 32 -25.52 -7.35 16.07
C GLU A 32 -24.45 -7.75 17.08
N GLU A 33 -24.81 -7.88 18.36
CA GLU A 33 -23.90 -8.36 19.39
C GLU A 33 -23.42 -9.79 19.10
N TYR A 34 -24.29 -10.67 18.59
CA TYR A 34 -23.87 -11.99 18.11
C TYR A 34 -22.79 -11.88 17.03
N THR A 35 -22.99 -10.99 16.05
CA THR A 35 -22.02 -10.79 14.96
C THR A 35 -20.69 -10.29 15.49
N ARG A 36 -20.71 -9.28 16.36
CA ARG A 36 -19.49 -8.74 17.00
C ARG A 36 -18.77 -9.82 17.83
N ARG A 37 -19.51 -10.55 18.66
CA ARG A 37 -18.94 -11.60 19.53
C ARG A 37 -18.34 -12.78 18.77
N TYR A 38 -18.91 -13.15 17.62
CA TYR A 38 -18.58 -14.42 16.93
C TYR A 38 -17.99 -14.29 15.53
N PHE A 39 -17.95 -13.08 14.93
CA PHE A 39 -17.36 -12.84 13.60
C PHE A 39 -16.40 -11.66 13.52
N ASP A 40 -16.41 -10.70 14.45
CA ASP A 40 -15.44 -9.60 14.43
C ASP A 40 -13.99 -10.11 14.59
N ILE A 41 -13.04 -9.49 13.90
CA ILE A 41 -11.60 -9.82 13.94
C ILE A 41 -10.94 -9.17 15.17
N ASN A 42 -11.48 -8.04 15.66
CA ASN A 42 -10.94 -7.26 16.78
C ASN A 42 -11.33 -7.80 18.17
N ARG A 43 -11.78 -9.05 18.26
CA ARG A 43 -12.31 -9.65 19.50
C ARG A 43 -11.33 -9.62 20.67
N GLU A 44 -11.90 -9.53 21.87
CA GLU A 44 -11.19 -9.82 23.11
C GLU A 44 -10.66 -11.28 23.11
N GLY A 45 -9.34 -11.44 23.00
CA GLY A 45 -8.64 -12.74 23.07
C GLY A 45 -8.73 -13.47 24.42
N SER A 46 -9.57 -13.01 25.35
CA SER A 46 -9.72 -13.58 26.70
C SER A 46 -10.79 -14.67 26.81
N THR A 47 -11.50 -14.96 25.72
CA THR A 47 -12.63 -15.89 25.72
C THR A 47 -12.21 -17.36 25.53
N PRO A 48 -12.95 -18.33 26.10
CA PRO A 48 -12.58 -19.76 26.00
C PRO A 48 -12.51 -20.29 24.58
N ASP A 49 -13.36 -19.77 23.69
CA ASP A 49 -13.44 -20.18 22.29
C ASP A 49 -12.28 -19.60 21.46
N ALA A 50 -11.90 -18.35 21.68
CA ALA A 50 -10.69 -17.75 21.09
C ALA A 50 -9.42 -18.53 21.50
N ALA A 51 -9.24 -18.78 22.81
CA ALA A 51 -8.12 -19.56 23.31
C ALA A 51 -8.07 -21.00 22.76
N SER A 52 -9.24 -21.58 22.45
CA SER A 52 -9.36 -22.91 21.86
C SER A 52 -8.98 -22.91 20.37
N ALA A 53 -9.35 -21.86 19.63
CA ALA A 53 -8.95 -21.66 18.24
C ALA A 53 -7.42 -21.49 18.13
N ASP A 54 -6.82 -20.63 18.96
CA ASP A 54 -5.37 -20.44 19.04
C ASP A 54 -4.63 -21.75 19.35
N PHE A 55 -5.19 -22.56 20.25
CA PHE A 55 -4.63 -23.86 20.58
C PHE A 55 -4.63 -24.82 19.38
N ILE A 56 -5.70 -24.84 18.58
CA ILE A 56 -5.78 -25.65 17.35
C ILE A 56 -4.76 -25.17 16.33
N PHE A 57 -4.72 -23.86 16.08
CA PHE A 57 -3.75 -23.27 15.15
C PHE A 57 -2.31 -23.62 15.54
N LEU A 58 -1.98 -23.51 16.84
CA LEU A 58 -0.66 -23.87 17.37
C LEU A 58 -0.35 -25.36 17.21
N ILE A 59 -1.34 -26.25 17.34
CA ILE A 59 -1.15 -27.68 17.04
C ILE A 59 -0.81 -27.87 15.57
N GLY A 60 -1.57 -27.26 14.65
CA GLY A 60 -1.29 -27.37 13.21
C GLY A 60 0.13 -26.91 12.87
N SER A 61 0.54 -25.77 13.42
CA SER A 61 1.87 -25.18 13.17
C SER A 61 3.03 -25.96 13.81
N LYS A 62 2.89 -26.38 15.08
CA LYS A 62 4.02 -26.94 15.86
C LYS A 62 4.02 -28.47 15.93
N ARG A 63 2.89 -29.11 15.66
CA ARG A 63 2.68 -30.56 15.81
C ARG A 63 1.75 -31.11 14.71
N PRO A 64 2.09 -30.92 13.42
CA PRO A 64 1.25 -31.35 12.30
C PRO A 64 0.95 -32.85 12.31
N GLU A 65 1.81 -33.68 12.93
CA GLU A 65 1.58 -35.12 13.04
C GLU A 65 0.31 -35.47 13.84
N LYS A 66 -0.18 -34.54 14.69
CA LYS A 66 -1.40 -34.72 15.49
C LYS A 66 -2.68 -34.46 14.70
N LEU A 67 -2.60 -33.83 13.52
CA LEU A 67 -3.75 -33.63 12.62
C LEU A 67 -4.37 -34.96 12.18
N ASN A 68 -3.58 -36.03 12.12
CA ASN A 68 -4.04 -37.40 11.86
C ASN A 68 -5.08 -37.91 12.89
N ASN A 69 -5.20 -37.28 14.06
CA ASN A 69 -6.23 -37.60 15.05
C ASN A 69 -7.39 -36.60 15.03
N ILE A 70 -7.13 -35.33 14.67
CA ILE A 70 -8.11 -34.25 14.69
C ILE A 70 -9.01 -34.30 13.46
N LEU A 71 -8.44 -34.44 12.25
CA LEU A 71 -9.21 -34.44 11.01
C LEU A 71 -10.21 -35.61 10.92
N PRO A 72 -9.87 -36.86 11.31
CA PRO A 72 -10.85 -37.93 11.35
C PRO A 72 -11.98 -37.70 12.35
N PHE A 73 -11.69 -37.03 13.48
CA PHE A 73 -12.71 -36.67 14.47
C PHE A 73 -13.70 -35.65 13.89
N ILE A 74 -13.21 -34.60 13.22
CA ILE A 74 -14.04 -33.61 12.51
C ILE A 74 -14.92 -34.32 11.46
N ASN A 75 -14.34 -35.19 10.64
CA ASN A 75 -15.06 -35.91 9.60
C ASN A 75 -16.15 -36.84 10.16
N ASP A 76 -15.92 -37.49 11.30
CA ASP A 76 -16.94 -38.29 12.00
C ASP A 76 -18.13 -37.43 12.48
N ILE A 77 -17.88 -36.19 12.90
CA ILE A 77 -18.95 -35.24 13.26
C ILE A 77 -19.78 -34.88 12.03
N PHE A 78 -19.13 -34.43 10.94
CA PHE A 78 -19.80 -34.10 9.69
C PHE A 78 -20.67 -35.26 9.17
N THR A 79 -20.13 -36.48 9.18
CA THR A 79 -20.85 -37.68 8.74
C THR A 79 -22.06 -38.00 9.65
N ARG A 80 -21.94 -37.79 10.97
CA ARG A 80 -23.03 -38.04 11.92
C ARG A 80 -24.13 -37.00 11.82
N PHE A 81 -23.78 -35.74 11.57
CA PHE A 81 -24.74 -34.68 11.33
C PHE A 81 -25.47 -34.88 10.00
N ASP A 82 -24.77 -35.21 8.92
CA ASP A 82 -25.40 -35.55 7.63
C ASP A 82 -26.45 -36.67 7.77
N ALA A 83 -26.12 -37.70 8.55
CA ALA A 83 -27.06 -38.79 8.86
C ALA A 83 -28.22 -38.39 9.78
N ASN A 84 -28.09 -37.32 10.59
CA ASN A 84 -29.07 -36.89 11.60
C ASN A 84 -29.25 -35.37 11.66
N SER A 85 -29.47 -34.74 10.51
CA SER A 85 -29.54 -33.27 10.36
C SER A 85 -30.67 -32.59 11.13
N SER A 86 -31.55 -33.37 11.79
CA SER A 86 -32.59 -32.84 12.66
C SER A 86 -32.18 -32.60 14.11
N ASP A 87 -31.04 -33.14 14.57
CA ASP A 87 -30.57 -33.05 15.96
C ASP A 87 -29.76 -31.77 16.21
N ILE A 88 -30.27 -30.90 17.08
CA ILE A 88 -29.61 -29.63 17.43
C ILE A 88 -28.27 -29.84 18.15
N ASN A 89 -28.10 -30.92 18.92
CA ASN A 89 -26.81 -31.18 19.58
C ASN A 89 -25.73 -31.59 18.58
N MET A 90 -26.14 -32.23 17.47
CA MET A 90 -25.23 -32.51 16.37
C MET A 90 -24.95 -31.23 15.57
N ALA A 91 -25.95 -30.35 15.39
CA ALA A 91 -25.75 -29.04 14.76
C ALA A 91 -24.74 -28.16 15.54
N PHE A 92 -24.77 -28.18 16.87
CA PHE A 92 -23.76 -27.49 17.69
C PHE A 92 -22.35 -28.04 17.50
N LYS A 93 -22.22 -29.35 17.36
CA LYS A 93 -20.92 -29.98 17.08
C LYS A 93 -20.46 -29.72 15.66
N GLU A 94 -21.38 -29.69 14.70
CA GLU A 94 -21.10 -29.33 13.31
C GLU A 94 -20.44 -27.95 13.23
N GLU A 95 -20.98 -26.98 13.97
CA GLU A 95 -20.43 -25.62 14.06
C GLU A 95 -18.99 -25.61 14.63
N GLY A 96 -18.75 -26.34 15.73
CA GLY A 96 -17.40 -26.47 16.30
C GLY A 96 -16.43 -27.21 15.37
N ALA A 97 -16.93 -28.15 14.59
CA ALA A 97 -16.14 -28.90 13.60
C ALA A 97 -15.72 -28.00 12.43
N LEU A 98 -16.61 -27.14 11.94
CA LEU A 98 -16.29 -26.10 10.95
C LEU A 98 -15.23 -25.13 11.48
N ARG A 99 -15.38 -24.61 12.71
CA ARG A 99 -14.36 -23.74 13.34
C ARG A 99 -13.01 -24.42 13.50
N THR A 100 -13.02 -25.71 13.85
CA THR A 100 -11.77 -26.48 13.98
C THR A 100 -11.12 -26.65 12.61
N LEU A 101 -11.90 -26.93 11.57
CA LEU A 101 -11.42 -27.10 10.21
C LEU A 101 -10.82 -25.80 9.65
N SER A 102 -11.50 -24.67 9.81
CA SER A 102 -11.03 -23.38 9.26
C SER A 102 -9.69 -22.96 9.86
N ASN A 103 -9.47 -23.18 11.16
CA ASN A 103 -8.18 -22.95 11.83
C ASN A 103 -7.04 -23.88 11.33
N LEU A 104 -7.37 -24.89 10.52
CA LEU A 104 -6.42 -25.88 10.03
C LEU A 104 -6.15 -25.81 8.52
N PHE A 105 -6.82 -24.93 7.77
CA PHE A 105 -6.68 -24.85 6.31
C PHE A 105 -5.22 -24.75 5.85
N SER A 106 -4.45 -23.84 6.45
CA SER A 106 -3.04 -23.60 6.09
C SER A 106 -2.10 -24.78 6.41
N PHE A 107 -2.57 -25.81 7.11
CA PHE A 107 -1.78 -26.99 7.48
C PHE A 107 -2.21 -28.28 6.75
N ILE A 108 -3.12 -28.16 5.78
CA ILE A 108 -3.61 -29.29 4.98
C ILE A 108 -2.99 -29.21 3.58
N ASP A 109 -2.06 -30.12 3.29
CA ASP A 109 -1.25 -30.12 2.06
C ASP A 109 -2.03 -30.44 0.77
N GLU A 110 -3.24 -31.01 0.88
CA GLU A 110 -4.05 -31.45 -0.27
C GLU A 110 -5.34 -30.61 -0.43
N PRO A 111 -5.33 -29.53 -1.24
CA PRO A 111 -6.51 -28.69 -1.47
C PRO A 111 -7.74 -29.46 -1.99
N SER A 112 -7.52 -30.53 -2.75
CA SER A 112 -8.62 -31.38 -3.25
C SER A 112 -9.43 -32.04 -2.14
N VAL A 113 -8.84 -32.30 -0.98
CA VAL A 113 -9.58 -32.83 0.17
C VAL A 113 -10.53 -31.77 0.72
N LEU A 114 -10.06 -30.51 0.81
CA LEU A 114 -10.87 -29.38 1.25
C LEU A 114 -12.00 -29.08 0.26
N GLU A 115 -11.73 -29.07 -1.05
CA GLU A 115 -12.78 -28.88 -2.06
C GLU A 115 -13.89 -29.92 -1.96
N ASN A 116 -13.55 -31.19 -1.69
CA ASN A 116 -14.55 -32.24 -1.46
C ASN A 116 -15.39 -31.98 -0.20
N ILE A 117 -14.77 -31.46 0.87
CA ILE A 117 -15.50 -31.07 2.09
C ILE A 117 -16.47 -29.91 1.79
N PHE A 118 -16.03 -28.91 1.01
CA PHE A 118 -16.89 -27.82 0.58
C PHE A 118 -18.10 -28.34 -0.20
N GLY A 119 -17.88 -29.19 -1.20
CA GLY A 119 -18.94 -29.74 -2.03
C GLY A 119 -19.89 -30.68 -1.28
N HIS A 120 -19.37 -31.52 -0.38
CA HIS A 120 -20.16 -32.55 0.28
C HIS A 120 -20.87 -32.06 1.56
N PHE A 121 -20.23 -31.21 2.36
CA PHE A 121 -20.75 -30.79 3.66
C PHE A 121 -21.20 -29.33 3.68
N ILE A 122 -20.43 -28.41 3.10
CA ILE A 122 -20.74 -26.97 3.20
C ILE A 122 -21.87 -26.55 2.26
N VAL A 123 -21.88 -27.01 1.00
CA VAL A 123 -22.95 -26.69 0.03
C VAL A 123 -24.36 -27.05 0.57
N PRO A 124 -24.61 -28.24 1.15
CA PRO A 124 -25.89 -28.53 1.79
C PRO A 124 -26.23 -27.62 2.97
N LEU A 125 -25.23 -27.22 3.78
CA LEU A 125 -25.43 -26.31 4.92
C LEU A 125 -25.81 -24.89 4.49
N LEU A 126 -25.39 -24.42 3.32
CA LEU A 126 -25.82 -23.12 2.80
C LEU A 126 -27.26 -23.11 2.28
N SER A 127 -27.81 -24.28 1.97
CA SER A 127 -29.13 -24.43 1.34
C SER A 127 -30.27 -24.66 2.35
N GLN A 128 -29.96 -24.87 3.62
CA GLN A 128 -30.93 -25.14 4.68
C GLN A 128 -31.37 -23.85 5.40
N ASP A 129 -32.60 -23.84 5.93
CA ASP A 129 -33.26 -22.69 6.55
C ASP A 129 -33.55 -22.89 8.05
N LYS A 130 -33.08 -24.00 8.64
CA LYS A 130 -33.40 -24.42 10.00
C LYS A 130 -32.42 -23.88 11.05
N TYR A 131 -31.13 -23.91 10.75
CA TYR A 131 -30.04 -23.56 11.66
C TYR A 131 -29.24 -22.41 11.07
N MET A 132 -29.72 -21.18 11.25
CA MET A 132 -29.09 -20.00 10.65
C MET A 132 -27.69 -19.71 11.18
N PHE A 133 -27.39 -20.07 12.43
CA PHE A 133 -26.04 -20.01 12.99
C PHE A 133 -25.05 -20.92 12.24
N LEU A 134 -25.51 -22.09 11.75
CA LEU A 134 -24.69 -22.96 10.92
C LEU A 134 -24.49 -22.40 9.52
N VAL A 135 -25.50 -21.73 8.95
CA VAL A 135 -25.34 -21.02 7.67
C VAL A 135 -24.27 -19.94 7.83
N ALA A 136 -24.37 -19.11 8.87
CA ALA A 136 -23.37 -18.07 9.16
C ALA A 136 -21.96 -18.66 9.33
N ARG A 137 -21.80 -19.73 10.13
CA ARG A 137 -20.49 -20.37 10.30
C ARG A 137 -19.96 -21.02 9.01
N SER A 138 -20.85 -21.58 8.19
CA SER A 138 -20.47 -22.16 6.89
C SER A 138 -19.97 -21.09 5.93
N LEU A 139 -20.57 -19.90 5.95
CA LEU A 139 -20.13 -18.74 5.18
C LEU A 139 -18.78 -18.21 5.69
N GLU A 140 -18.59 -18.07 7.00
CA GLU A 140 -17.28 -17.71 7.58
C GLU A 140 -16.19 -18.74 7.18
N THR A 141 -16.54 -20.03 7.17
CA THR A 141 -15.63 -21.09 6.73
C THR A 141 -15.19 -20.91 5.27
N ILE A 142 -16.06 -20.36 4.41
CA ILE A 142 -15.72 -20.00 3.03
C ILE A 142 -14.87 -18.72 3.02
N ALA A 143 -15.22 -17.72 3.82
CA ALA A 143 -14.49 -16.45 3.92
C ALA A 143 -13.03 -16.65 4.35
N LEU A 144 -12.76 -17.64 5.21
CA LEU A 144 -11.41 -17.98 5.68
C LEU A 144 -10.59 -18.84 4.70
N TYR A 145 -11.14 -19.28 3.57
CA TYR A 145 -10.45 -20.15 2.62
C TYR A 145 -9.81 -19.37 1.46
N SER A 146 -8.52 -19.09 1.57
CA SER A 146 -7.77 -18.22 0.66
C SER A 146 -7.17 -18.90 -0.59
N GLU A 147 -7.56 -20.14 -0.89
CA GLU A 147 -6.99 -20.91 -2.01
C GLU A 147 -7.96 -20.97 -3.22
N GLU A 148 -7.41 -21.12 -4.42
CA GLU A 148 -8.19 -21.25 -5.65
C GLU A 148 -8.92 -22.61 -5.71
N PHE A 149 -10.20 -22.60 -6.08
CA PHE A 149 -10.98 -23.81 -6.35
C PHE A 149 -10.72 -24.34 -7.76
N LYS A 150 -10.37 -25.63 -7.86
CA LYS A 150 -10.16 -26.32 -9.14
C LYS A 150 -11.46 -26.86 -9.73
N ASP A 151 -12.41 -27.29 -8.90
CA ASP A 151 -13.73 -27.73 -9.36
C ASP A 151 -14.70 -26.54 -9.54
N MET A 152 -14.85 -26.13 -10.80
CA MET A 152 -15.75 -25.03 -11.18
C MET A 152 -17.23 -25.30 -10.83
N ASN A 153 -17.67 -26.56 -10.69
CA ASN A 153 -19.05 -26.86 -10.28
C ASN A 153 -19.26 -26.54 -8.80
N ILE A 154 -18.28 -26.88 -7.95
CA ILE A 154 -18.32 -26.57 -6.52
C ILE A 154 -18.25 -25.06 -6.34
N LEU A 155 -17.30 -24.40 -7.01
CA LEU A 155 -17.15 -22.95 -6.96
C LEU A 155 -18.44 -22.22 -7.40
N SER A 156 -19.06 -22.65 -8.51
CA SER A 156 -20.31 -22.06 -8.98
C SER A 156 -21.46 -22.24 -8.00
N GLN A 157 -21.58 -23.42 -7.37
CA GLN A 157 -22.62 -23.66 -6.36
C GLN A 157 -22.39 -22.83 -5.10
N LEU A 158 -21.15 -22.77 -4.61
CA LEU A 158 -20.78 -21.95 -3.46
C LEU A 158 -21.10 -20.49 -3.72
N PHE A 159 -20.69 -19.94 -4.87
CA PHE A 159 -20.96 -18.55 -5.21
C PHE A 159 -22.47 -18.26 -5.27
N GLU A 160 -23.25 -19.06 -6.00
CA GLU A 160 -24.70 -18.86 -6.14
C GLU A 160 -25.44 -18.91 -4.79
N LEU A 161 -25.10 -19.88 -3.92
CA LEU A 161 -25.70 -20.02 -2.61
C LEU A 161 -25.27 -18.90 -1.66
N THR A 162 -24.00 -18.51 -1.71
CA THR A 162 -23.47 -17.39 -0.92
C THR A 162 -24.14 -16.08 -1.34
N TYR A 163 -24.23 -15.82 -2.64
CA TYR A 163 -24.93 -14.66 -3.20
C TYR A 163 -26.42 -14.64 -2.85
N THR A 164 -27.09 -15.80 -2.92
CA THR A 164 -28.50 -15.93 -2.53
C THR A 164 -28.70 -15.62 -1.05
N ASN A 165 -27.84 -16.14 -0.17
CA ASN A 165 -27.88 -15.86 1.27
C ASN A 165 -27.59 -14.38 1.55
N PHE A 166 -26.58 -13.80 0.89
CA PHE A 166 -26.27 -12.38 0.97
C PHE A 166 -27.49 -11.53 0.61
N LEU A 167 -28.19 -11.82 -0.49
CA LEU A 167 -29.32 -11.01 -0.94
C LEU A 167 -30.60 -11.21 -0.12
N ASN A 168 -30.95 -12.45 0.21
CA ASN A 168 -32.30 -12.80 0.65
C ASN A 168 -32.43 -13.13 2.14
N SER A 169 -31.32 -13.35 2.86
CA SER A 169 -31.37 -13.65 4.30
C SER A 169 -31.92 -12.46 5.10
N ASN A 170 -32.68 -12.74 6.15
CA ASN A 170 -33.11 -11.76 7.16
C ASN A 170 -32.27 -11.83 8.44
N VAL A 171 -31.26 -12.68 8.47
CA VAL A 171 -30.35 -12.85 9.61
C VAL A 171 -29.06 -12.11 9.31
N LEU A 172 -28.75 -11.10 10.11
CA LEU A 172 -27.61 -10.20 9.93
C LEU A 172 -26.28 -10.95 9.82
N PRO A 173 -25.89 -11.85 10.75
CA PRO A 173 -24.62 -12.58 10.61
C PRO A 173 -24.51 -13.35 9.29
N VAL A 174 -25.61 -13.90 8.77
CA VAL A 174 -25.60 -14.56 7.46
C VAL A 174 -25.37 -13.56 6.32
N GLN A 175 -25.90 -12.34 6.43
CA GLN A 175 -25.64 -11.30 5.42
C GLN A 175 -24.19 -10.82 5.45
N ILE A 176 -23.61 -10.62 6.64
CA ILE A 176 -22.23 -10.16 6.82
C ILE A 176 -21.25 -11.23 6.36
N GLU A 177 -21.38 -12.46 6.87
CA GLU A 177 -20.49 -13.56 6.49
C GLU A 177 -20.64 -13.94 5.01
N ALA A 178 -21.84 -13.79 4.42
CA ALA A 178 -21.99 -13.98 2.98
C ALA A 178 -21.29 -12.88 2.18
N ALA A 179 -21.28 -11.62 2.65
CA ALA A 179 -20.50 -10.57 2.01
C ALA A 179 -19.00 -10.90 2.02
N ASP A 180 -18.48 -11.36 3.17
CA ASP A 180 -17.08 -11.70 3.32
C ASP A 180 -16.68 -12.96 2.53
N ALA A 181 -17.54 -13.97 2.53
CA ALA A 181 -17.37 -15.14 1.68
C ALA A 181 -17.35 -14.79 0.19
N ILE A 182 -18.19 -13.84 -0.26
CA ILE A 182 -18.13 -13.37 -1.66
C ILE A 182 -16.81 -12.66 -1.94
N LYS A 183 -16.33 -11.79 -1.04
CA LYS A 183 -15.00 -11.15 -1.15
C LYS A 183 -13.93 -12.21 -1.36
N CYS A 184 -13.86 -13.21 -0.49
CA CYS A 184 -12.87 -14.27 -0.54
C CYS A 184 -12.96 -15.10 -1.84
N LEU A 185 -14.18 -15.52 -2.23
CA LEU A 185 -14.38 -16.28 -3.47
C LEU A 185 -13.92 -15.49 -4.71
N ILE A 186 -14.17 -14.18 -4.76
CA ILE A 186 -13.76 -13.32 -5.88
C ILE A 186 -12.24 -13.12 -5.90
N VAL A 187 -11.63 -12.85 -4.74
CA VAL A 187 -10.19 -12.56 -4.64
C VAL A 187 -9.37 -13.80 -4.97
N SER A 188 -9.74 -14.95 -4.42
CA SER A 188 -9.01 -16.22 -4.61
C SER A 188 -9.26 -16.85 -5.98
N ASN A 189 -10.29 -16.44 -6.72
CA ASN A 189 -10.68 -17.05 -8.00
C ASN A 189 -10.92 -16.01 -9.12
N PRO A 190 -9.86 -15.40 -9.70
CA PRO A 190 -10.00 -14.41 -10.76
C PRO A 190 -10.81 -14.89 -12.00
N GLN A 191 -10.85 -16.19 -12.25
CA GLN A 191 -11.56 -16.81 -13.36
C GLN A 191 -13.09 -16.60 -13.34
N ILE A 192 -13.70 -16.29 -12.18
CA ILE A 192 -15.15 -16.05 -12.09
C ILE A 192 -15.53 -14.59 -12.30
N HIS A 193 -14.58 -13.65 -12.35
CA HIS A 193 -14.85 -12.21 -12.46
C HIS A 193 -15.84 -11.85 -13.59
N PRO A 194 -15.72 -12.40 -14.82
CA PRO A 194 -16.66 -12.10 -15.90
C PRO A 194 -18.10 -12.56 -15.65
N ALA A 195 -18.29 -13.60 -14.84
CA ALA A 195 -19.62 -14.10 -14.48
C ALA A 195 -20.24 -13.28 -13.35
N VAL A 196 -19.41 -12.74 -12.46
CA VAL A 196 -19.84 -11.97 -11.27
C VAL A 196 -20.11 -10.50 -11.60
N SER A 197 -19.40 -9.92 -12.58
CA SER A 197 -19.40 -8.48 -12.90
C SER A 197 -20.79 -7.83 -12.98
N ALA A 198 -21.78 -8.52 -13.58
CA ALA A 198 -23.15 -8.02 -13.70
C ALA A 198 -23.88 -7.83 -12.36
N HIS A 199 -23.46 -8.55 -11.32
CA HIS A 199 -24.06 -8.52 -9.98
C HIS A 199 -23.42 -7.48 -9.06
N VAL A 200 -22.20 -7.04 -9.36
CA VAL A 200 -21.37 -6.19 -8.50
C VAL A 200 -22.04 -4.86 -8.13
N PRO A 201 -22.66 -4.09 -9.05
CA PRO A 201 -23.33 -2.85 -8.66
C PRO A 201 -24.45 -3.04 -7.63
N GLY A 202 -25.24 -4.12 -7.78
CA GLY A 202 -26.30 -4.46 -6.83
C GLY A 202 -25.76 -4.92 -5.48
N MET A 203 -24.61 -5.59 -5.46
CA MET A 203 -23.92 -5.95 -4.22
C MET A 203 -23.44 -4.71 -3.48
N MET A 204 -22.78 -3.80 -4.19
CA MET A 204 -22.30 -2.54 -3.63
C MET A 204 -23.43 -1.72 -3.02
N GLU A 205 -24.58 -1.60 -3.71
CA GLU A 205 -25.76 -0.91 -3.16
C GLU A 205 -26.24 -1.53 -1.85
N LYS A 206 -26.25 -2.86 -1.75
CA LYS A 206 -26.64 -3.56 -0.52
C LYS A 206 -25.62 -3.38 0.61
N LEU A 207 -24.32 -3.47 0.31
CA LEU A 207 -23.25 -3.27 1.29
C LEU A 207 -23.30 -1.87 1.91
N LEU A 208 -23.48 -0.83 1.09
CA LEU A 208 -23.66 0.54 1.59
C LEU A 208 -24.88 0.69 2.50
N LYS A 209 -25.99 0.02 2.19
CA LYS A 209 -27.19 0.04 3.05
C LYS A 209 -26.92 -0.64 4.39
N LEU A 210 -26.21 -1.77 4.39
CA LEU A 210 -25.82 -2.46 5.62
C LEU A 210 -24.86 -1.60 6.45
N SER A 211 -23.85 -1.01 5.84
CA SER A 211 -22.86 -0.13 6.49
C SER A 211 -23.49 1.12 7.12
N LYS A 212 -24.60 1.62 6.55
CA LYS A 212 -25.36 2.75 7.15
C LYS A 212 -26.12 2.36 8.43
N ILE A 213 -26.47 1.09 8.58
CA ILE A 213 -27.29 0.56 9.67
C ILE A 213 -26.41 -0.06 10.76
N PHE A 214 -25.39 -0.81 10.35
CA PHE A 214 -24.52 -1.59 11.22
C PHE A 214 -23.08 -1.10 11.09
N GLU A 215 -22.45 -0.88 12.23
CA GLU A 215 -21.05 -0.45 12.33
C GLU A 215 -20.16 -1.70 12.41
N ILE A 216 -19.94 -2.36 11.26
CA ILE A 216 -19.21 -3.63 11.16
C ILE A 216 -18.06 -3.50 10.15
N ASP A 217 -16.83 -3.71 10.62
CA ASP A 217 -15.58 -3.49 9.85
C ASP A 217 -15.49 -4.30 8.56
N ILE A 218 -15.96 -5.57 8.60
CA ILE A 218 -15.97 -6.49 7.45
C ILE A 218 -16.61 -5.85 6.21
N LEU A 219 -17.66 -5.03 6.40
CA LEU A 219 -18.35 -4.40 5.27
C LEU A 219 -17.43 -3.45 4.50
N SER A 220 -16.56 -2.69 5.19
CA SER A 220 -15.60 -1.79 4.58
C SER A 220 -14.58 -2.56 3.73
N GLU A 221 -14.03 -3.65 4.26
CA GLU A 221 -13.08 -4.50 3.54
C GLU A 221 -13.68 -5.11 2.26
N VAL A 222 -14.94 -5.58 2.33
CA VAL A 222 -15.63 -6.14 1.17
C VAL A 222 -15.85 -5.06 0.11
N MET A 223 -16.25 -3.85 0.51
CA MET A 223 -16.44 -2.73 -0.41
C MET A 223 -15.13 -2.34 -1.11
N GLU A 224 -14.03 -2.24 -0.37
CA GLU A 224 -12.71 -1.94 -0.91
C GLU A 224 -12.28 -2.98 -1.96
N ALA A 225 -12.37 -4.27 -1.63
CA ALA A 225 -12.00 -5.35 -2.54
C ALA A 225 -12.84 -5.35 -3.84
N LEU A 226 -14.14 -5.03 -3.76
CA LEU A 226 -14.99 -4.91 -4.94
C LEU A 226 -14.62 -3.70 -5.80
N VAL A 227 -14.25 -2.57 -5.18
CA VAL A 227 -13.80 -1.36 -5.88
C VAL A 227 -12.48 -1.62 -6.61
N GLU A 228 -11.54 -2.30 -5.97
CA GLU A 228 -10.23 -2.64 -6.55
C GLU A 228 -10.38 -3.56 -7.77
N ARG A 229 -11.25 -4.58 -7.70
CA ARG A 229 -11.36 -5.63 -8.73
C ARG A 229 -12.36 -5.34 -9.86
N PHE A 230 -13.37 -4.49 -9.60
CA PHE A 230 -14.45 -4.19 -10.56
C PHE A 230 -14.63 -2.69 -10.79
N SER A 231 -13.52 -1.95 -10.83
CA SER A 231 -13.53 -0.50 -11.01
C SER A 231 -14.21 -0.06 -12.32
N ASP A 232 -14.08 -0.84 -13.39
CA ASP A 232 -14.72 -0.57 -14.69
C ASP A 232 -16.26 -0.68 -14.60
N GLU A 233 -16.78 -1.71 -13.92
CA GLU A 233 -18.22 -1.91 -13.73
C GLU A 233 -18.85 -0.93 -12.75
N LEU A 234 -18.07 -0.49 -11.75
CA LEU A 234 -18.51 0.47 -10.73
C LEU A 234 -18.35 1.93 -11.16
N SER A 235 -17.48 2.23 -12.13
CA SER A 235 -17.24 3.56 -12.68
C SER A 235 -18.52 4.36 -13.05
N PRO A 236 -19.56 3.76 -13.67
CA PRO A 236 -20.82 4.47 -13.96
C PRO A 236 -21.57 4.97 -12.71
N PHE A 237 -21.37 4.33 -11.56
CA PHE A 237 -22.02 4.62 -10.28
C PHE A 237 -21.09 5.35 -9.30
N ALA A 238 -19.87 5.66 -9.73
CA ALA A 238 -18.81 6.14 -8.86
C ALA A 238 -19.19 7.41 -8.08
N LYS A 239 -19.86 8.38 -8.72
CA LYS A 239 -20.28 9.61 -8.02
C LYS A 239 -21.28 9.34 -6.90
N ASP A 240 -22.22 8.43 -7.14
CA ASP A 240 -23.22 8.06 -6.12
C ASP A 240 -22.53 7.27 -4.99
N LEU A 241 -21.58 6.39 -5.34
CA LEU A 241 -20.78 5.64 -4.37
C LEU A 241 -19.96 6.58 -3.46
N ALA A 242 -19.21 7.51 -4.07
CA ALA A 242 -18.46 8.53 -3.36
C ALA A 242 -19.35 9.37 -2.42
N SER A 243 -20.53 9.79 -2.90
CA SER A 243 -21.49 10.54 -2.08
C SER A 243 -21.95 9.75 -0.84
N ASN A 244 -22.20 8.44 -0.99
CA ASN A 244 -22.58 7.58 0.13
C ASN A 244 -21.45 7.35 1.12
N LEU A 245 -20.20 7.20 0.65
CA LEU A 245 -19.02 7.05 1.50
C LEU A 245 -18.76 8.34 2.30
N VAL A 246 -18.87 9.50 1.64
CA VAL A 246 -18.73 10.83 2.26
C VAL A 246 -19.80 11.08 3.32
N GLU A 247 -21.06 10.78 3.03
CA GLU A 247 -22.17 10.93 3.98
C GLU A 247 -21.93 10.10 5.26
N GLN A 248 -21.47 8.86 5.09
CA GLN A 248 -21.19 7.97 6.21
C GLN A 248 -20.00 8.44 7.05
N PHE A 249 -18.89 8.78 6.38
CA PHE A 249 -17.70 9.30 7.08
C PHE A 249 -18.04 10.56 7.87
N LEU A 250 -18.68 11.55 7.24
CA LEU A 250 -19.00 12.82 7.90
C LEU A 250 -19.95 12.63 9.08
N ARG A 251 -20.88 11.67 9.03
CA ARG A 251 -21.75 11.35 10.16
C ARG A 251 -20.96 10.83 11.35
N ILE A 252 -20.03 9.89 11.13
CA ILE A 252 -19.19 9.31 12.19
C ILE A 252 -18.24 10.38 12.75
N ALA A 253 -17.54 11.09 11.86
CA ALA A 253 -16.58 12.13 12.24
C ALA A 253 -17.25 13.30 13.00
N GLN A 254 -18.47 13.70 12.62
CA GLN A 254 -19.24 14.70 13.38
C GLN A 254 -19.62 14.19 14.78
N ALA A 255 -20.02 12.91 14.91
CA ALA A 255 -20.35 12.34 16.20
C ALA A 255 -19.15 12.34 17.15
N LEU A 256 -17.95 12.01 16.64
CA LEU A 256 -16.69 12.05 17.38
C LEU A 256 -16.29 13.48 17.80
N VAL A 257 -16.56 14.48 16.94
CA VAL A 257 -16.30 15.90 17.26
C VAL A 257 -17.29 16.47 18.28
N GLU A 258 -18.57 16.16 18.16
CA GLU A 258 -19.64 16.73 19.01
C GLU A 258 -19.74 16.07 20.38
N ASN A 259 -19.37 14.79 20.48
CA ASN A 259 -19.36 14.03 21.73
C ASN A 259 -17.93 13.59 22.09
N PRO A 260 -17.01 14.52 22.39
CA PRO A 260 -15.69 14.14 22.87
C PRO A 260 -15.87 13.47 24.24
N SER A 261 -15.81 12.15 24.27
CA SER A 261 -15.89 11.35 25.48
C SER A 261 -14.82 11.83 26.47
N GLU A 262 -15.20 12.16 27.72
CA GLU A 262 -14.22 12.56 28.76
C GLU A 262 -13.19 11.45 29.03
N THR A 263 -13.50 10.21 28.62
CA THR A 263 -12.61 9.06 28.63
C THR A 263 -12.75 8.35 27.30
N TYR A 264 -11.64 8.19 26.57
CA TYR A 264 -11.59 7.42 25.32
C TYR A 264 -12.14 6.01 25.58
N SER A 265 -13.24 5.69 24.92
CA SER A 265 -13.99 4.44 25.12
C SER A 265 -13.73 3.47 23.97
N ALA A 266 -14.02 2.18 24.19
CA ALA A 266 -13.96 1.18 23.13
C ALA A 266 -14.88 1.54 21.94
N SER A 267 -16.01 2.21 22.21
CA SER A 267 -16.94 2.68 21.17
C SER A 267 -16.33 3.79 20.30
N ASP A 268 -15.50 4.66 20.86
CA ASP A 268 -14.84 5.71 20.08
C ASP A 268 -13.80 5.09 19.15
N GLN A 269 -13.05 4.08 19.64
CA GLN A 269 -12.08 3.34 18.85
C GLN A 269 -12.70 2.59 17.66
N GLU A 270 -13.84 1.91 17.88
CA GLU A 270 -14.58 1.23 16.81
C GLU A 270 -15.04 2.23 15.72
N GLN A 271 -15.54 3.39 16.13
CA GLN A 271 -15.94 4.45 15.20
C GLN A 271 -14.76 5.02 14.40
N GLU A 272 -13.59 5.18 15.04
CA GLU A 272 -12.36 5.60 14.35
C GLU A 272 -11.90 4.55 13.33
N ILE A 273 -11.90 3.26 13.68
CA ILE A 273 -11.54 2.16 12.76
C ILE A 273 -12.48 2.16 11.55
N GLN A 274 -13.80 2.25 11.78
CA GLN A 274 -14.78 2.30 10.71
C GLN A 274 -14.57 3.51 9.80
N ALA A 275 -14.35 4.69 10.36
CA ALA A 275 -14.11 5.92 9.60
C ALA A 275 -12.81 5.85 8.77
N SER A 276 -11.75 5.26 9.32
CA SER A 276 -10.49 5.01 8.59
C SER A 276 -10.72 4.05 7.41
N GLY A 277 -11.45 2.95 7.60
CA GLY A 277 -11.82 2.03 6.51
C GLY A 277 -12.63 2.69 5.38
N LEU A 278 -13.48 3.67 5.71
CA LEU A 278 -14.19 4.47 4.71
C LEU A 278 -13.24 5.39 3.92
N LEU A 279 -12.28 6.05 4.58
CA LEU A 279 -11.26 6.87 3.91
C LEU A 279 -10.41 6.01 2.97
N GLN A 280 -9.97 4.85 3.43
CA GLN A 280 -9.20 3.90 2.63
C GLN A 280 -9.98 3.44 1.39
N THR A 281 -11.26 3.11 1.55
CA THR A 281 -12.14 2.77 0.42
C THR A 281 -12.25 3.93 -0.58
N MET A 282 -12.35 5.18 -0.10
CA MET A 282 -12.36 6.38 -0.96
C MET A 282 -11.03 6.55 -1.72
N THR A 283 -9.89 6.32 -1.06
CA THR A 283 -8.55 6.38 -1.68
C THR A 283 -8.41 5.30 -2.77
N THR A 284 -8.72 4.05 -2.45
CA THR A 284 -8.70 2.92 -3.40
C THR A 284 -9.64 3.18 -4.58
N MET A 285 -10.79 3.81 -4.34
CA MET A 285 -11.72 4.21 -5.40
C MET A 285 -11.12 5.25 -6.36
N VAL A 286 -10.45 6.27 -5.85
CA VAL A 286 -9.79 7.29 -6.69
C VAL A 286 -8.67 6.68 -7.54
N MET A 287 -7.86 5.81 -6.93
CA MET A 287 -6.74 5.17 -7.60
C MET A 287 -7.21 4.16 -8.67
N SER A 288 -8.24 3.37 -8.35
CA SER A 288 -8.76 2.33 -9.25
C SER A 288 -9.62 2.89 -10.39
N MET A 289 -10.31 3.99 -10.16
CA MET A 289 -11.20 4.65 -11.14
C MET A 289 -10.57 5.92 -11.74
N ASN A 290 -9.32 5.82 -12.20
CA ASN A 290 -8.51 6.95 -12.70
C ASN A 290 -9.12 7.74 -13.89
N LYS A 291 -10.23 7.27 -14.49
CA LYS A 291 -10.98 7.96 -15.56
C LYS A 291 -12.17 8.78 -15.05
N VAL A 292 -12.52 8.69 -13.77
CA VAL A 292 -13.70 9.34 -13.21
C VAL A 292 -13.29 10.50 -12.31
N PRO A 293 -13.81 11.73 -12.55
CA PRO A 293 -13.52 12.86 -11.66
C PRO A 293 -14.35 12.76 -10.37
N LEU A 294 -13.66 12.45 -9.28
CA LEU A 294 -14.23 12.28 -7.93
C LEU A 294 -13.87 13.41 -6.95
N ILE A 295 -12.99 14.34 -7.36
CA ILE A 295 -12.45 15.41 -6.53
C ILE A 295 -13.56 16.24 -5.85
N GLU A 296 -14.55 16.70 -6.61
CA GLU A 296 -15.68 17.49 -6.08
C GLU A 296 -16.53 16.73 -5.06
N SER A 297 -16.58 15.40 -5.18
CA SER A 297 -17.35 14.54 -4.27
C SER A 297 -16.60 14.27 -2.98
N LEU A 298 -15.28 14.03 -3.05
CA LEU A 298 -14.48 13.51 -1.93
C LEU A 298 -13.69 14.60 -1.18
N ALA A 299 -13.34 15.72 -1.82
CA ALA A 299 -12.64 16.84 -1.18
C ALA A 299 -13.28 17.36 0.13
N PRO A 300 -14.61 17.38 0.31
CA PRO A 300 -15.23 17.81 1.57
C PRO A 300 -14.80 16.99 2.80
N VAL A 301 -14.46 15.71 2.62
CA VAL A 301 -14.01 14.83 3.71
C VAL A 301 -12.64 15.27 4.22
N VAL A 302 -11.68 15.47 3.32
CA VAL A 302 -10.35 15.99 3.65
C VAL A 302 -10.46 17.35 4.33
N LYS A 303 -11.33 18.23 3.79
CA LYS A 303 -11.58 19.55 4.36
C LYS A 303 -12.07 19.48 5.80
N PHE A 304 -12.99 18.57 6.09
CA PHE A 304 -13.53 18.36 7.43
C PHE A 304 -12.42 17.93 8.41
N VAL A 305 -11.62 16.92 8.04
CA VAL A 305 -10.52 16.42 8.86
C VAL A 305 -9.51 17.53 9.20
N VAL A 306 -9.08 18.29 8.18
CA VAL A 306 -8.08 19.36 8.35
C VAL A 306 -8.63 20.51 9.21
N LEU A 307 -9.85 20.98 8.97
CA LEU A 307 -10.43 22.12 9.69
C LEU A 307 -10.79 21.78 11.15
N HIS A 308 -11.16 20.53 11.43
CA HIS A 308 -11.52 20.08 12.78
C HIS A 308 -10.35 19.43 13.54
N ALA A 309 -9.13 19.45 12.97
CA ALA A 309 -7.92 18.88 13.57
C ALA A 309 -8.12 17.44 14.07
N GLN A 310 -8.76 16.60 13.25
CA GLN A 310 -9.02 15.20 13.59
C GLN A 310 -7.74 14.38 13.41
N ILE A 311 -6.86 14.41 14.41
CA ILE A 311 -5.52 13.83 14.35
C ILE A 311 -5.54 12.36 13.93
N SER A 312 -6.49 11.57 14.46
CA SER A 312 -6.63 10.14 14.16
C SER A 312 -6.86 9.82 12.67
N PHE A 313 -7.21 10.81 11.84
CA PHE A 313 -7.54 10.62 10.42
C PHE A 313 -6.63 11.42 9.47
N ILE A 314 -5.61 12.12 9.97
CA ILE A 314 -4.80 13.01 9.12
C ILE A 314 -4.10 12.22 8.02
N THR A 315 -3.47 11.10 8.38
CA THR A 315 -2.71 10.27 7.43
C THR A 315 -3.60 9.82 6.28
N GLU A 316 -4.72 9.16 6.59
CA GLU A 316 -5.64 8.64 5.58
C GLU A 316 -6.32 9.76 4.77
N ALA A 317 -6.60 10.91 5.39
CA ALA A 317 -7.17 12.05 4.68
C ALA A 317 -6.17 12.70 3.71
N VAL A 318 -4.88 12.74 4.08
CA VAL A 318 -3.83 13.26 3.20
C VAL A 318 -3.49 12.26 2.09
N ASP A 319 -3.52 10.96 2.36
CA ASP A 319 -3.40 9.93 1.33
C ASP A 319 -4.53 10.02 0.30
N LEU A 320 -5.77 10.26 0.77
CA LEU A 320 -6.90 10.53 -0.12
C LEU A 320 -6.66 11.81 -0.95
N LEU A 321 -6.12 12.87 -0.34
CA LEU A 321 -5.80 14.11 -1.05
C LEU A 321 -4.70 13.91 -2.10
N ASP A 322 -3.68 13.11 -1.79
CA ASP A 322 -2.61 12.75 -2.71
C ASP A 322 -3.18 12.00 -3.93
N ALA A 323 -3.98 10.96 -3.69
CA ALA A 323 -4.67 10.21 -4.74
C ALA A 323 -5.55 11.13 -5.61
N LEU A 324 -6.29 12.06 -5.00
CA LEU A 324 -7.09 13.06 -5.73
C LEU A 324 -6.23 13.99 -6.58
N THR A 325 -5.03 14.34 -6.10
CA THR A 325 -4.07 15.20 -6.81
C THR A 325 -3.50 14.49 -8.03
N ILE A 326 -3.06 13.25 -7.87
CA ILE A 326 -2.59 12.38 -8.96
C ILE A 326 -3.70 12.19 -10.00
N SER A 327 -4.92 11.84 -9.54
CA SER A 327 -6.09 11.67 -10.42
C SER A 327 -6.40 12.96 -11.21
N SER A 328 -6.34 14.14 -10.56
CA SER A 328 -6.53 15.42 -11.25
C SER A 328 -5.49 15.64 -12.34
N HIS A 329 -4.23 15.38 -12.03
CA HIS A 329 -3.14 15.51 -12.98
C HIS A 329 -3.32 14.57 -14.18
N LEU A 330 -3.68 13.30 -13.95
CA LEU A 330 -3.90 12.32 -15.01
C LEU A 330 -5.09 12.67 -15.91
N LEU A 331 -6.19 13.16 -15.34
CA LEU A 331 -7.41 13.49 -16.08
C LEU A 331 -7.31 14.79 -16.89
N TYR A 332 -6.68 15.81 -16.32
CA TYR A 332 -6.75 17.18 -16.83
C TYR A 332 -5.40 17.78 -17.18
N ASN A 333 -4.29 17.10 -16.87
CA ASN A 333 -2.93 17.64 -16.88
C ASN A 333 -2.82 18.95 -16.06
N GLN A 334 -3.71 19.13 -15.07
CA GLN A 334 -3.82 20.31 -14.21
C GLN A 334 -4.38 19.92 -12.85
N ILE A 335 -3.99 20.68 -11.82
CA ILE A 335 -4.51 20.49 -10.46
C ILE A 335 -5.83 21.27 -10.30
N ALA A 336 -6.89 20.58 -9.88
CA ALA A 336 -8.21 21.16 -9.73
C ALA A 336 -8.28 22.20 -8.59
N PRO A 337 -9.12 23.24 -8.70
CA PRO A 337 -9.27 24.27 -7.67
C PRO A 337 -9.53 23.76 -6.25
N PRO A 338 -10.36 22.72 -6.01
CA PRO A 338 -10.57 22.21 -4.65
C PRO A 338 -9.29 21.71 -3.96
N ILE A 339 -8.32 21.18 -4.72
CA ILE A 339 -7.03 20.74 -4.17
C ILE A 339 -6.19 21.93 -3.74
N TRP A 340 -6.21 23.04 -4.50
CA TRP A 340 -5.52 24.28 -4.12
C TRP A 340 -6.13 24.90 -2.86
N GLU A 341 -7.46 24.87 -2.72
CA GLU A 341 -8.14 25.31 -1.50
C GLU A 341 -7.73 24.44 -0.30
N LEU A 342 -7.67 23.11 -0.47
CA LEU A 342 -7.21 22.21 0.58
C LEU A 342 -5.73 22.41 0.94
N LEU A 343 -4.87 22.67 -0.05
CA LEU A 343 -3.47 23.01 0.20
C LEU A 343 -3.36 24.28 1.05
N HIS A 344 -4.17 25.31 0.77
CA HIS A 344 -4.23 26.50 1.62
C HIS A 344 -4.62 26.14 3.07
N ASP A 345 -5.70 25.38 3.24
CA ASP A 345 -6.18 24.96 4.57
C ASP A 345 -5.11 24.13 5.32
N ILE A 346 -4.38 23.25 4.61
CA ILE A 346 -3.26 22.49 5.16
C ILE A 346 -2.12 23.40 5.58
N LEU A 347 -1.67 24.31 4.72
CA LEU A 347 -0.56 25.23 5.03
C LEU A 347 -0.89 26.12 6.24
N ASP A 348 -2.14 26.56 6.40
CA ASP A 348 -2.59 27.29 7.58
C ASP A 348 -2.57 26.41 8.84
N SER A 349 -2.91 25.12 8.72
CA SER A 349 -2.91 24.19 9.86
C SER A 349 -1.51 23.97 10.47
N PHE A 350 -0.42 24.18 9.72
CA PHE A 350 0.96 24.15 10.22
C PHE A 350 1.27 25.26 11.24
N GLN A 351 0.43 26.29 11.34
CA GLN A 351 0.52 27.29 12.40
C GLN A 351 -0.10 26.83 13.73
N THR A 352 -0.77 25.67 13.74
CA THR A 352 -1.55 25.19 14.89
C THR A 352 -1.12 23.81 15.37
N TYR A 353 -1.40 22.74 14.61
CA TYR A 353 -1.14 21.36 15.02
C TYR A 353 -0.32 20.56 14.01
N ALA A 354 -0.39 20.88 12.70
CA ALA A 354 0.15 20.00 11.66
C ALA A 354 1.68 19.87 11.66
N MET A 355 2.40 20.80 12.30
CA MET A 355 3.86 20.71 12.47
C MET A 355 4.30 19.43 13.18
N ASP A 356 3.51 18.95 14.15
CA ASP A 356 3.83 17.74 14.90
C ASP A 356 3.59 16.45 14.08
N TYR A 357 2.84 16.56 12.97
CA TYR A 357 2.45 15.44 12.09
C TYR A 357 2.99 15.60 10.67
N PHE A 358 4.13 16.28 10.50
CA PHE A 358 4.71 16.61 9.19
C PHE A 358 4.90 15.40 8.28
N GLU A 359 5.30 14.26 8.84
CA GLU A 359 5.46 12.98 8.12
C GLU A 359 4.24 12.63 7.28
N ALA A 360 3.02 12.78 7.83
CA ALA A 360 1.78 12.46 7.14
C ALA A 360 1.54 13.32 5.88
N TYR A 361 2.15 14.51 5.80
CA TYR A 361 2.01 15.43 4.67
C TYR A 361 3.11 15.28 3.61
N SER A 362 4.16 14.52 3.92
CA SER A 362 5.37 14.46 3.11
C SER A 362 5.10 14.02 1.67
N ILE A 363 4.41 12.89 1.49
CA ILE A 363 4.07 12.31 0.18
C ILE A 363 3.24 13.30 -0.64
N PHE A 364 2.20 13.89 -0.05
CA PHE A 364 1.39 14.91 -0.73
C PHE A 364 2.22 16.14 -1.16
N PHE A 365 3.16 16.59 -0.32
CA PHE A 365 4.06 17.68 -0.68
C PHE A 365 5.00 17.34 -1.83
N GLU A 366 5.48 16.10 -1.92
CA GLU A 366 6.24 15.65 -3.09
C GLU A 366 5.38 15.71 -4.36
N THR A 367 4.15 15.20 -4.30
CA THR A 367 3.22 15.19 -5.43
C THR A 367 2.88 16.61 -5.90
N ILE A 368 2.56 17.54 -5.00
CA ILE A 368 2.22 18.92 -5.39
C ILE A 368 3.43 19.66 -5.95
N VAL A 369 4.64 19.37 -5.46
CA VAL A 369 5.89 19.93 -5.99
C VAL A 369 6.18 19.41 -7.39
N MET A 370 5.93 18.13 -7.65
CA MET A 370 6.17 17.52 -8.97
C MET A 370 5.14 17.95 -10.01
N THR A 371 3.86 18.02 -9.64
CA THR A 371 2.75 18.15 -10.61
C THR A 371 2.03 19.50 -10.58
N GLY A 372 1.95 20.14 -9.41
CA GLY A 372 1.20 21.37 -9.18
C GLY A 372 2.02 22.64 -9.37
N PHE A 373 3.11 22.79 -8.63
CA PHE A 373 3.92 24.02 -8.62
C PHE A 373 4.55 24.43 -9.95
N PRO A 374 4.88 23.51 -10.89
CA PRO A 374 5.26 23.91 -12.23
C PRO A 374 4.17 24.74 -12.97
N GLN A 375 2.92 24.64 -12.52
CA GLN A 375 1.76 25.34 -13.10
C GLN A 375 1.35 26.57 -12.29
N ASP A 376 1.32 26.48 -10.96
CA ASP A 376 0.94 27.58 -10.06
C ASP A 376 1.89 27.67 -8.86
N GLN A 377 2.56 28.82 -8.70
CA GLN A 377 3.56 29.05 -7.67
C GLN A 377 3.03 29.78 -6.43
N THR A 378 1.72 30.03 -6.35
CA THR A 378 1.10 30.82 -5.28
C THR A 378 1.46 30.33 -3.88
N TYR A 379 1.55 29.01 -3.71
CA TYR A 379 1.78 28.36 -2.41
C TYR A 379 3.23 27.89 -2.17
N VAL A 380 4.15 28.19 -3.08
CA VAL A 380 5.57 27.78 -2.96
C VAL A 380 6.23 28.40 -1.74
N GLN A 381 6.06 29.71 -1.54
CA GLN A 381 6.73 30.41 -0.43
C GLN A 381 6.28 29.92 0.96
N PRO A 382 4.96 29.78 1.24
CA PRO A 382 4.51 29.17 2.50
C PRO A 382 5.07 27.76 2.73
N LEU A 383 5.12 26.90 1.70
CA LEU A 383 5.71 25.58 1.85
C LEU A 383 7.20 25.67 2.21
N LEU A 384 7.97 26.53 1.53
CA LEU A 384 9.39 26.70 1.83
C LEU A 384 9.64 27.22 3.26
N GLU A 385 8.72 27.99 3.83
CA GLU A 385 8.81 28.43 5.23
C GLU A 385 8.64 27.23 6.20
N ILE A 386 7.69 26.34 5.93
CA ILE A 386 7.49 25.10 6.69
C ILE A 386 8.72 24.18 6.57
N LEU A 387 9.19 23.93 5.34
CA LEU A 387 10.37 23.10 5.10
C LEU A 387 11.62 23.68 5.77
N SER A 388 11.78 25.02 5.74
CA SER A 388 12.87 25.69 6.44
C SER A 388 12.79 25.45 7.95
N ALA A 389 11.62 25.57 8.56
CA ALA A 389 11.45 25.30 9.98
C ALA A 389 11.73 23.82 10.32
N LYS A 390 11.28 22.88 9.48
CA LYS A 390 11.51 21.44 9.68
C LYS A 390 12.97 21.01 9.50
N LEU A 391 13.77 21.72 8.70
CA LEU A 391 15.23 21.53 8.66
C LEU A 391 15.93 21.86 9.98
N GLU A 392 15.30 22.59 10.90
CA GLU A 392 15.83 22.86 12.25
C GLU A 392 15.36 21.83 13.29
N SER A 393 14.63 20.79 12.87
CA SER A 393 14.21 19.70 13.75
C SER A 393 15.41 18.94 14.32
N GLU A 394 15.25 18.41 15.52
CA GLU A 394 16.21 17.47 16.12
C GLU A 394 15.92 16.01 15.69
N VAL A 395 14.85 15.79 14.94
CA VAL A 395 14.44 14.48 14.42
C VAL A 395 15.05 14.30 13.02
N ASP A 396 15.83 13.25 12.85
CA ASP A 396 16.49 12.88 11.60
C ASP A 396 15.50 12.65 10.45
N TYR A 397 14.46 11.87 10.70
CA TYR A 397 13.45 11.53 9.71
C TYR A 397 12.73 12.77 9.15
N ASP A 398 12.37 13.76 9.98
CA ASP A 398 11.80 15.04 9.52
C ASP A 398 12.70 15.71 8.47
N ILE A 399 14.01 15.73 8.73
CA ILE A 399 15.00 16.36 7.85
C ILE A 399 15.13 15.59 6.54
N GLU A 400 15.14 14.26 6.58
CA GLU A 400 15.22 13.41 5.40
C GLU A 400 14.03 13.65 4.46
N HIS A 401 12.80 13.74 5.00
CA HIS A 401 11.60 14.10 4.23
C HIS A 401 11.73 15.48 3.58
N VAL A 402 12.26 16.47 4.30
CA VAL A 402 12.48 17.80 3.71
C VAL A 402 13.52 17.73 2.59
N MET A 403 14.61 16.99 2.74
CA MET A 403 15.62 16.85 1.68
C MET A 403 15.05 16.17 0.43
N GLN A 404 14.18 15.18 0.62
CA GLN A 404 13.48 14.48 -0.45
C GLN A 404 12.50 15.42 -1.19
N ILE A 405 11.69 16.21 -0.48
CA ILE A 405 10.81 17.22 -1.09
C ILE A 405 11.63 18.27 -1.86
N LEU A 406 12.75 18.74 -1.29
CA LEU A 406 13.64 19.70 -1.96
C LEU A 406 14.32 19.10 -3.21
N MET A 407 14.62 17.80 -3.20
CA MET A 407 15.14 17.11 -4.37
C MET A 407 14.13 17.15 -5.51
N TYR A 408 12.87 16.77 -5.27
CA TYR A 408 11.81 16.86 -6.27
C TYR A 408 11.54 18.30 -6.70
N PHE A 409 11.64 19.26 -5.77
CA PHE A 409 11.54 20.67 -6.08
C PHE A 409 12.60 21.11 -7.08
N ALA A 410 13.85 20.73 -6.86
CA ALA A 410 14.94 21.08 -7.76
C ALA A 410 14.76 20.50 -9.17
N LEU A 411 14.32 19.24 -9.25
CA LEU A 411 14.08 18.58 -10.54
C LEU A 411 12.92 19.22 -11.33
N SER A 412 11.82 19.52 -10.64
CA SER A 412 10.57 20.00 -11.27
C SER A 412 10.57 21.51 -11.51
N MET A 413 10.98 22.31 -10.52
CA MET A 413 10.97 23.78 -10.57
C MET A 413 12.25 24.39 -11.14
N ARG A 414 13.33 23.59 -11.28
CA ARG A 414 14.66 24.06 -11.71
C ARG A 414 15.22 25.18 -10.83
N ASP A 415 14.95 25.09 -9.53
CA ASP A 415 15.44 26.03 -8.52
C ASP A 415 15.92 25.29 -7.26
N ILE A 416 16.79 25.93 -6.47
CA ILE A 416 17.57 25.25 -5.41
C ILE A 416 17.42 25.90 -4.02
N PRO A 417 16.18 26.16 -3.55
CA PRO A 417 15.96 26.84 -2.27
C PRO A 417 16.50 26.02 -1.09
N LEU A 418 16.83 26.71 0.00
CA LEU A 418 17.25 26.13 1.28
C LEU A 418 18.51 25.24 1.23
N PHE A 419 19.21 25.12 0.10
CA PHE A 419 20.34 24.19 -0.04
C PHE A 419 21.49 24.47 0.94
N SER A 420 21.83 25.75 1.18
CA SER A 420 22.83 26.13 2.21
C SER A 420 22.42 25.65 3.61
N LYS A 421 21.13 25.66 3.92
CA LYS A 421 20.61 25.19 5.22
C LYS A 421 20.68 23.66 5.31
N ALA A 422 20.26 22.96 4.27
CA ALA A 422 20.36 21.50 4.19
C ALA A 422 21.81 21.01 4.35
N ILE A 423 22.78 21.70 3.74
CA ILE A 423 24.21 21.39 3.93
C ILE A 423 24.62 21.49 5.41
N LYS A 424 24.27 22.59 6.09
CA LYS A 424 24.65 22.80 7.51
C LYS A 424 24.11 21.71 8.42
N VAL A 425 22.86 21.30 8.17
CA VAL A 425 22.20 20.25 8.94
C VAL A 425 22.83 18.88 8.64
N SER A 426 23.14 18.59 7.36
CA SER A 426 23.80 17.34 6.97
C SER A 426 25.19 17.14 7.55
N THR A 427 25.89 18.23 7.92
CA THR A 427 27.22 18.15 8.54
C THR A 427 27.18 17.98 10.07
N ASN A 428 25.98 17.90 10.66
CA ASN A 428 25.84 17.66 12.08
C ASN A 428 25.83 16.14 12.37
N ASP A 429 26.99 15.61 12.75
CA ASP A 429 27.19 14.19 13.05
C ASP A 429 26.27 13.67 14.19
N GLU A 430 25.70 14.55 15.02
CA GLU A 430 24.80 14.17 16.11
C GLU A 430 23.43 13.68 15.64
N LEU A 431 23.02 14.03 14.41
CA LEU A 431 21.71 13.68 13.85
C LEU A 431 21.68 12.31 13.18
N GLY A 432 22.83 11.72 12.84
CA GLY A 432 22.87 10.39 12.23
C GLY A 432 22.25 10.26 10.83
N LEU A 433 22.09 11.37 10.10
CA LEU A 433 21.45 11.42 8.77
C LEU A 433 22.14 10.52 7.74
N ASP A 434 21.34 9.85 6.90
CA ASP A 434 21.90 9.11 5.77
C ASP A 434 22.57 10.07 4.77
N SER A 435 23.83 9.79 4.47
CA SER A 435 24.64 10.53 3.52
C SER A 435 24.03 10.50 2.11
N LYS A 436 23.23 9.48 1.77
CA LYS A 436 22.51 9.37 0.50
C LYS A 436 21.51 10.51 0.28
N CYS A 437 20.81 10.98 1.32
CA CYS A 437 19.79 12.02 1.22
C CYS A 437 20.37 13.35 0.71
N ILE A 438 21.45 13.82 1.35
CA ILE A 438 22.14 15.05 0.92
C ILE A 438 22.84 14.88 -0.43
N VAL A 439 23.33 13.67 -0.75
CA VAL A 439 23.89 13.38 -2.08
C VAL A 439 22.82 13.49 -3.16
N LYS A 440 21.65 12.86 -2.98
CA LYS A 440 20.52 12.93 -3.92
C LYS A 440 20.06 14.38 -4.14
N LEU A 441 19.88 15.16 -3.06
CA LEU A 441 19.54 16.58 -3.14
C LEU A 441 20.62 17.39 -3.88
N GLY A 442 21.89 17.17 -3.55
CA GLY A 442 23.01 17.85 -4.23
C GLY A 442 23.08 17.51 -5.73
N LEU A 443 22.79 16.25 -6.11
CA LEU A 443 22.71 15.83 -7.50
C LEU A 443 21.54 16.51 -8.23
N ALA A 444 20.35 16.53 -7.63
CA ALA A 444 19.20 17.24 -8.21
C ALA A 444 19.49 18.74 -8.40
N ASN A 445 20.14 19.38 -7.43
CA ASN A 445 20.57 20.77 -7.52
C ASN A 445 21.61 21.00 -8.62
N LEU A 446 22.59 20.10 -8.77
CA LEU A 446 23.56 20.14 -9.87
C LEU A 446 22.91 19.97 -11.24
N PHE A 447 21.85 19.15 -11.33
CA PHE A 447 21.07 18.99 -12.56
C PHE A 447 20.24 20.24 -12.88
N ALA A 448 19.71 20.93 -11.86
CA ALA A 448 18.92 22.15 -12.03
C ALA A 448 19.79 23.37 -12.34
N LYS A 449 20.78 23.66 -11.48
CA LYS A 449 21.63 24.86 -11.53
C LYS A 449 23.08 24.52 -11.14
N PRO A 450 23.89 23.95 -12.06
CA PRO A 450 25.21 23.42 -11.73
C PRO A 450 26.19 24.47 -11.16
N ILE A 451 26.23 25.67 -11.72
CA ILE A 451 27.16 26.73 -11.29
C ILE A 451 26.79 27.25 -9.89
N GLU A 452 25.51 27.58 -9.69
CA GLU A 452 25.02 28.12 -8.41
C GLU A 452 25.17 27.09 -7.29
N THR A 453 24.86 25.82 -7.58
CA THR A 453 25.02 24.71 -6.64
C THR A 453 26.46 24.53 -6.19
N LEU A 454 27.42 24.54 -7.12
CA LEU A 454 28.84 24.43 -6.79
C LEU A 454 29.32 25.64 -5.97
N GLN A 455 28.85 26.85 -6.28
CA GLN A 455 29.17 28.05 -5.51
C GLN A 455 28.65 27.96 -4.07
N ILE A 456 27.43 27.45 -3.87
CA ILE A 456 26.88 27.24 -2.51
C ILE A 456 27.71 26.19 -1.76
N MET A 457 28.04 25.06 -2.39
CA MET A 457 28.89 24.03 -1.78
C MET A 457 30.28 24.58 -1.40
N GLU A 458 30.88 25.41 -2.25
CA GLU A 458 32.19 26.02 -1.99
C GLU A 458 32.13 27.03 -0.83
N ASN A 459 31.07 27.85 -0.78
CA ASN A 459 30.87 28.83 0.29
C ASN A 459 30.67 28.16 1.67
N GLU A 460 29.98 27.01 1.70
CA GLU A 460 29.75 26.24 2.92
C GLU A 460 30.87 25.23 3.22
N GLY A 461 31.90 25.13 2.35
CA GLY A 461 33.02 24.19 2.54
C GLY A 461 32.65 22.71 2.35
N PHE A 462 31.52 22.41 1.72
CA PHE A 462 30.95 21.07 1.60
C PHE A 462 31.41 20.30 0.35
N THR A 463 32.05 20.96 -0.61
CA THR A 463 32.41 20.38 -1.92
C THR A 463 33.15 19.03 -1.81
N ILE A 464 34.18 18.94 -0.98
CA ILE A 464 34.98 17.69 -0.84
C ILE A 464 34.14 16.59 -0.19
N ASN A 465 33.35 16.92 0.83
CA ASN A 465 32.49 15.98 1.52
C ASN A 465 31.43 15.40 0.58
N PHE A 466 30.76 16.28 -0.18
CA PHE A 466 29.77 15.89 -1.19
C PHE A 466 30.34 14.88 -2.20
N PHE A 467 31.48 15.21 -2.83
CA PHE A 467 32.05 14.31 -3.83
C PHE A 467 32.55 13.01 -3.20
N THR A 468 33.11 13.05 -1.99
CA THR A 468 33.55 11.85 -1.28
C THR A 468 32.37 10.91 -1.01
N ASN A 469 31.27 11.44 -0.46
CA ASN A 469 30.06 10.66 -0.20
C ASN A 469 29.47 10.17 -1.52
N TRP A 470 29.33 11.04 -2.53
CA TRP A 470 28.81 10.64 -3.83
C TRP A 470 29.62 9.50 -4.48
N PHE A 471 30.95 9.45 -4.32
CA PHE A 471 31.75 8.35 -4.87
C PHE A 471 31.71 7.06 -4.03
N ASN A 472 31.48 7.16 -2.72
CA ASN A 472 31.45 6.01 -1.82
C ASN A 472 30.08 5.34 -1.76
N GLU A 473 29.00 6.11 -1.86
CA GLU A 473 27.64 5.61 -1.78
C GLU A 473 27.25 4.80 -3.02
N LYS A 474 26.54 3.69 -2.77
CA LYS A 474 25.91 2.86 -3.80
C LYS A 474 24.44 3.21 -3.90
N PHE A 475 23.96 3.30 -5.14
CA PHE A 475 22.56 3.55 -5.47
C PHE A 475 22.07 2.45 -6.39
N TYR A 476 20.90 1.90 -6.10
CA TYR A 476 20.33 0.77 -6.83
C TYR A 476 19.08 1.15 -7.61
N SER A 477 18.36 2.19 -7.20
CA SER A 477 17.15 2.64 -7.90
C SER A 477 17.45 3.16 -9.31
N VAL A 478 16.52 2.92 -10.23
CA VAL A 478 16.55 3.44 -11.60
C VAL A 478 16.63 4.97 -11.57
N PHE A 479 15.84 5.61 -10.70
CA PHE A 479 15.82 7.04 -10.48
C PHE A 479 17.21 7.58 -10.11
N ALA A 480 17.84 7.04 -9.06
CA ALA A 480 19.13 7.53 -8.58
C ALA A 480 20.26 7.29 -9.60
N ILE A 481 20.24 6.17 -10.33
CA ILE A 481 21.20 5.89 -11.40
C ILE A 481 21.03 6.88 -12.55
N LYS A 482 19.79 7.10 -13.01
CA LYS A 482 19.49 8.10 -14.08
C LYS A 482 19.93 9.50 -13.66
N LEU A 483 19.61 9.91 -12.44
CA LEU A 483 19.97 11.22 -11.91
C LEU A 483 21.49 11.44 -11.95
N GLN A 484 22.28 10.46 -11.45
CA GLN A 484 23.73 10.54 -11.48
C GLN A 484 24.29 10.66 -12.90
N VAL A 485 23.78 9.84 -13.83
CA VAL A 485 24.22 9.91 -15.24
C VAL A 485 23.95 11.30 -15.83
N LEU A 486 22.74 11.82 -15.62
CA LEU A 486 22.34 13.13 -16.15
C LEU A 486 23.17 14.26 -15.54
N VAL A 487 23.49 14.21 -14.25
CA VAL A 487 24.37 15.18 -13.59
C VAL A 487 25.78 15.12 -14.17
N ILE A 488 26.36 13.94 -14.34
CA ILE A 488 27.68 13.80 -14.94
C ILE A 488 27.69 14.38 -16.36
N LEU A 489 26.66 14.08 -17.16
CA LEU A 489 26.53 14.68 -18.49
C LEU A 489 26.40 16.21 -18.42
N THR A 490 25.62 16.76 -17.49
CA THR A 490 25.50 18.21 -17.28
C THR A 490 26.85 18.84 -16.97
N LEU A 491 27.63 18.26 -16.05
CA LEU A 491 28.97 18.74 -15.70
C LEU A 491 29.94 18.66 -16.88
N LEU A 492 29.92 17.58 -17.65
CA LEU A 492 30.80 17.42 -18.81
C LEU A 492 30.40 18.31 -19.99
N LYS A 493 29.11 18.62 -20.15
CA LYS A 493 28.57 19.56 -21.16
C LYS A 493 28.95 21.02 -20.87
N MET A 494 29.41 21.36 -19.66
CA MET A 494 29.80 22.73 -19.34
C MET A 494 30.94 23.24 -20.25
N PRO A 495 30.87 24.50 -20.73
CA PRO A 495 31.90 25.08 -21.59
C PRO A 495 33.21 25.29 -20.82
N GLU A 496 33.12 25.71 -19.56
CA GLU A 496 34.25 25.81 -18.64
C GLU A 496 33.99 24.90 -17.44
N VAL A 497 34.87 23.92 -17.21
CA VAL A 497 34.77 23.01 -16.06
C VAL A 497 35.29 23.76 -14.82
N PRO A 498 34.49 23.89 -13.75
CA PRO A 498 34.93 24.53 -12.52
C PRO A 498 36.17 23.86 -11.92
N ASN A 499 37.01 24.65 -11.23
CA ASN A 499 38.25 24.16 -10.63
C ASN A 499 38.02 23.04 -9.60
N SER A 500 36.88 23.04 -8.93
CA SER A 500 36.43 22.01 -7.99
C SER A 500 36.15 20.66 -8.68
N VAL A 501 35.74 20.67 -9.95
CA VAL A 501 35.35 19.47 -10.71
C VAL A 501 36.49 18.95 -11.59
N SER A 502 37.40 19.81 -12.04
CA SER A 502 38.50 19.47 -12.94
C SER A 502 39.34 18.25 -12.48
N PRO A 503 39.73 18.11 -11.19
CA PRO A 503 40.47 16.94 -10.70
C PRO A 503 39.65 15.63 -10.73
N LEU A 504 38.32 15.73 -10.70
CA LEU A 504 37.39 14.61 -10.59
C LEU A 504 36.90 14.10 -11.95
N LEU A 505 37.23 14.78 -13.06
CA LEU A 505 36.80 14.42 -14.41
C LEU A 505 37.10 12.96 -14.75
N ASN A 506 38.26 12.45 -14.31
CA ASN A 506 38.63 11.05 -14.52
C ASN A 506 37.63 10.09 -13.87
N ASN A 507 37.35 10.32 -12.58
CA ASN A 507 36.45 9.48 -11.80
C ASN A 507 35.01 9.60 -12.31
N LEU A 508 34.55 10.81 -12.64
CA LEU A 508 33.21 11.06 -13.17
C LEU A 508 33.01 10.36 -14.52
N THR A 509 34.00 10.39 -15.41
CA THR A 509 33.91 9.73 -16.71
C THR A 509 33.86 8.21 -16.57
N ASN A 510 34.67 7.63 -15.67
CA ASN A 510 34.62 6.20 -15.38
C ASN A 510 33.31 5.79 -14.69
N LYS A 511 32.77 6.63 -13.79
CA LYS A 511 31.48 6.40 -13.13
C LYS A 511 30.31 6.50 -14.11
N LEU A 512 30.36 7.40 -15.10
CA LEU A 512 29.35 7.51 -16.16
C LEU A 512 29.14 6.18 -16.91
N VAL A 513 30.24 5.54 -17.34
CA VAL A 513 30.16 4.27 -18.07
C VAL A 513 29.64 3.15 -17.18
N GLU A 514 30.10 3.10 -15.94
CA GLU A 514 29.67 2.11 -14.94
C GLU A 514 28.17 2.20 -14.64
N LEU A 515 27.66 3.41 -14.40
CA LEU A 515 26.23 3.64 -14.18
C LEU A 515 25.39 3.31 -15.43
N THR A 516 25.91 3.61 -16.62
CA THR A 516 25.21 3.25 -17.87
C THR A 516 25.14 1.74 -18.08
N LEU A 517 26.15 0.98 -17.60
CA LEU A 517 26.16 -0.48 -17.64
C LEU A 517 25.28 -1.12 -16.55
N SER A 518 25.13 -0.48 -15.39
CA SER A 518 24.27 -0.98 -14.31
C SER A 518 22.79 -0.68 -14.53
N LEU A 519 22.46 0.38 -15.27
CA LEU A 519 21.07 0.82 -15.52
C LEU A 519 20.14 -0.29 -16.08
N PRO A 520 20.53 -1.12 -17.07
CA PRO A 520 19.69 -2.23 -17.52
C PRO A 520 19.32 -3.23 -16.42
N LYS A 521 20.25 -3.50 -15.49
CA LYS A 521 19.99 -4.39 -14.34
C LYS A 521 18.99 -3.74 -13.39
N ALA A 522 19.16 -2.45 -13.08
CA ALA A 522 18.23 -1.71 -12.23
C ALA A 522 16.81 -1.68 -12.83
N ILE A 523 16.69 -1.45 -14.14
CA ILE A 523 15.38 -1.48 -14.84
C ILE A 523 14.70 -2.84 -14.68
N ARG A 524 15.43 -3.95 -14.88
CA ARG A 524 14.88 -5.29 -14.71
C ARG A 524 14.49 -5.59 -13.27
N ASN A 525 15.27 -5.14 -12.30
CA ASN A 525 14.95 -5.30 -10.88
C ASN A 525 13.67 -4.54 -10.51
N ARG A 526 13.53 -3.30 -10.97
CA ARG A 526 12.29 -2.53 -10.80
C ARG A 526 11.10 -3.25 -11.44
N ASP A 527 11.23 -3.67 -12.69
CA ASP A 527 10.16 -4.38 -13.40
C ASP A 527 9.81 -5.71 -12.71
N ALA A 528 10.80 -6.43 -12.17
CA ALA A 528 10.58 -7.64 -11.38
C ALA A 528 9.76 -7.35 -10.10
N VAL A 529 10.09 -6.28 -9.38
CA VAL A 529 9.35 -5.87 -8.17
C VAL A 529 7.91 -5.46 -8.50
N THR A 530 7.71 -4.68 -9.57
CA THR A 530 6.35 -4.33 -10.03
C THR A 530 5.52 -5.57 -10.42
N GLU A 531 6.17 -6.62 -10.92
CA GLU A 531 5.53 -7.90 -11.27
C GLU A 531 5.45 -8.90 -10.10
N GLY A 532 5.91 -8.55 -8.89
CA GLY A 532 5.93 -9.45 -7.72
C GLY A 532 6.92 -10.62 -7.85
N LYS A 533 7.96 -10.46 -8.66
CA LYS A 533 9.03 -11.45 -8.87
C LYS A 533 10.26 -11.12 -8.04
N SER A 534 11.09 -12.13 -7.78
CA SER A 534 12.38 -11.96 -7.11
C SER A 534 13.35 -11.11 -7.94
N LEU A 535 14.21 -10.35 -7.26
CA LEU A 535 15.26 -9.53 -7.87
C LEU A 535 16.24 -10.36 -8.71
N GLU A 536 16.78 -9.78 -9.78
CA GLU A 536 17.70 -10.46 -10.68
C GLU A 536 19.16 -10.34 -10.20
N GLY A 537 19.79 -11.49 -9.92
CA GLY A 537 21.23 -11.63 -9.63
C GLY A 537 21.55 -12.09 -8.20
N ASP A 538 22.82 -12.38 -7.95
CA ASP A 538 23.34 -12.75 -6.62
C ASP A 538 23.52 -11.50 -5.73
N LEU A 539 22.43 -10.78 -5.43
CA LEU A 539 22.47 -9.73 -4.41
C LEU A 539 22.69 -10.39 -3.03
N THR A 540 23.50 -9.75 -2.20
CA THR A 540 23.58 -10.14 -0.79
C THR A 540 22.30 -9.68 -0.05
N PRO A 541 21.93 -10.30 1.09
CA PRO A 541 20.76 -9.86 1.85
C PRO A 541 20.81 -8.38 2.24
N GLU A 542 22.00 -7.84 2.52
CA GLU A 542 22.22 -6.42 2.81
C GLU A 542 21.93 -5.53 1.59
N GLU A 543 22.32 -5.97 0.39
CA GLU A 543 22.04 -5.23 -0.86
C GLU A 543 20.56 -5.32 -1.27
N GLU A 544 19.87 -6.42 -0.93
CA GLU A 544 18.42 -6.52 -1.10
C GLU A 544 17.69 -5.54 -0.16
N GLU A 545 18.10 -5.46 1.10
CA GLU A 545 17.53 -4.51 2.07
C GLU A 545 17.75 -3.04 1.62
N GLU A 546 18.97 -2.69 1.20
CA GLU A 546 19.27 -1.37 0.63
C GLU A 546 18.43 -1.05 -0.63
N TYR A 547 18.17 -2.05 -1.47
CA TYR A 547 17.33 -1.88 -2.66
C TYR A 547 15.89 -1.52 -2.26
N PHE A 548 15.31 -2.23 -1.28
CA PHE A 548 13.93 -1.98 -0.85
C PHE A 548 13.75 -0.59 -0.22
N ILE A 549 14.77 -0.07 0.46
CA ILE A 549 14.76 1.30 1.00
C ILE A 549 14.72 2.35 -0.14
N GLU A 550 15.42 2.11 -1.26
CA GLU A 550 15.47 3.05 -2.39
C GLU A 550 14.34 2.85 -3.42
N CYS A 551 13.59 1.75 -3.35
CA CYS A 551 12.63 1.35 -4.38
C CYS A 551 11.45 2.34 -4.50
N ASP A 552 11.14 3.09 -3.43
CA ASP A 552 10.05 4.07 -3.42
C ASP A 552 10.27 5.20 -4.44
N ASP A 553 11.52 5.57 -4.73
CA ASP A 553 11.85 6.56 -5.75
C ASP A 553 11.42 6.09 -7.16
N ASP A 554 11.47 4.77 -7.42
CA ASP A 554 11.15 4.19 -8.72
C ASP A 554 9.64 4.00 -8.94
N MET A 555 8.85 4.11 -7.89
CA MET A 555 7.39 3.98 -7.93
C MET A 555 6.69 5.32 -8.23
N LYS A 556 7.43 6.44 -8.20
CA LYS A 556 6.92 7.80 -8.46
C LYS A 556 7.22 8.21 -9.90
N GLU A 557 6.25 8.83 -10.59
CA GLU A 557 6.48 9.37 -11.93
C GLU A 557 7.23 10.71 -11.83
N THR A 558 8.47 10.73 -12.31
CA THR A 558 9.33 11.92 -12.23
C THR A 558 9.65 12.50 -13.61
N VAL A 559 10.17 13.73 -13.62
CA VAL A 559 10.70 14.36 -14.86
C VAL A 559 11.85 13.55 -15.50
N LEU A 560 12.49 12.65 -14.74
CA LEU A 560 13.58 11.81 -15.24
C LEU A 560 13.07 10.60 -16.02
N ASP A 561 11.80 10.20 -15.85
CA ASP A 561 11.23 9.04 -16.53
C ASP A 561 10.96 9.27 -18.00
N GLN A 562 10.73 10.52 -18.36
CA GLN A 562 10.60 10.96 -19.76
C GLN A 562 11.94 11.02 -20.51
N ILE A 563 13.07 10.87 -19.81
CA ILE A 563 14.41 11.01 -20.38
C ILE A 563 15.02 9.64 -20.69
N ASN A 564 15.29 9.39 -21.97
CA ASN A 564 16.08 8.22 -22.38
C ASN A 564 17.58 8.50 -22.16
N VAL A 565 18.09 8.02 -21.03
CA VAL A 565 19.49 8.21 -20.62
C VAL A 565 20.49 7.61 -21.61
N PHE A 566 20.20 6.45 -22.22
CA PHE A 566 21.08 5.85 -23.22
C PHE A 566 21.23 6.75 -24.46
N GLN A 567 20.12 7.37 -24.89
CA GLN A 567 20.12 8.30 -26.01
C GLN A 567 20.85 9.61 -25.66
N GLU A 568 20.71 10.13 -24.44
CA GLU A 568 21.44 11.30 -23.97
C GLU A 568 22.96 11.07 -23.95
N VAL A 569 23.40 9.90 -23.45
CA VAL A 569 24.81 9.50 -23.46
C VAL A 569 25.32 9.39 -24.90
N HIS A 570 24.59 8.72 -25.78
CA HIS A 570 24.98 8.58 -27.19
C HIS A 570 25.07 9.93 -27.91
N THR A 571 24.07 10.79 -27.71
CA THR A 571 24.03 12.13 -28.32
C THR A 571 25.18 13.00 -27.82
N PHE A 572 25.49 12.92 -26.52
CA PHE A 572 26.61 13.63 -25.93
C PHE A 572 27.95 13.24 -26.59
N PHE A 573 28.29 11.95 -26.64
CA PHE A 573 29.55 11.50 -27.24
C PHE A 573 29.63 11.79 -28.74
N LYS A 574 28.52 11.64 -29.47
CA LYS A 574 28.44 11.97 -30.91
C LYS A 574 28.67 13.45 -31.18
N ASN A 575 28.04 14.34 -30.40
CA ASN A 575 28.24 15.78 -30.55
C ASN A 575 29.67 16.18 -30.20
N LEU A 576 30.23 15.61 -29.12
CA LEU A 576 31.62 15.87 -28.73
C LEU A 576 32.63 15.44 -29.81
N GLN A 577 32.40 14.30 -30.45
CA GLN A 577 33.25 13.83 -31.54
C GLN A 577 33.22 14.78 -32.76
N ASN A 578 32.08 15.43 -33.02
CA ASN A 578 31.89 16.33 -34.16
C ASN A 578 32.31 17.78 -33.89
N GLU A 579 32.07 18.28 -32.68
CA GLU A 579 32.22 19.70 -32.32
C GLU A 579 33.53 20.01 -31.58
N ASP A 580 34.03 19.08 -30.75
CA ASP A 580 35.23 19.29 -29.92
C ASP A 580 36.06 18.00 -29.78
N ALA A 581 36.70 17.61 -30.88
CA ALA A 581 37.54 16.40 -30.96
C ALA A 581 38.66 16.38 -29.89
N GLY A 582 39.15 17.54 -29.46
CA GLY A 582 40.18 17.64 -28.42
C GLY A 582 39.64 17.32 -27.02
N LYS A 583 38.42 17.73 -26.71
CA LYS A 583 37.74 17.35 -25.46
C LYS A 583 37.31 15.87 -25.50
N TYR A 584 36.92 15.35 -26.66
CA TYR A 584 36.58 13.93 -26.85
C TYR A 584 37.78 13.03 -26.57
N GLU A 585 38.95 13.31 -27.16
CA GLU A 585 40.16 12.52 -26.89
C GLU A 585 40.57 12.57 -25.42
N LYS A 586 40.41 13.71 -24.75
CA LYS A 586 40.69 13.82 -23.30
C LYS A 586 39.75 12.94 -22.48
N ILE A 587 38.45 12.96 -22.77
CA ILE A 587 37.45 12.15 -22.05
C ILE A 587 37.70 10.66 -22.29
N ILE A 588 37.98 10.25 -23.53
CA ILE A 588 38.31 8.85 -23.83
C ILE A 588 39.60 8.43 -23.12
N ASN A 589 40.61 9.31 -23.04
CA ASN A 589 41.86 9.01 -22.35
C ASN A 589 41.70 8.83 -20.83
N TYR A 590 40.66 9.41 -20.23
CA TYR A 590 40.32 9.18 -18.82
C TYR A 590 39.70 7.80 -18.57
N LEU A 591 39.07 7.19 -19.58
CA LEU A 591 38.46 5.87 -19.40
C LEU A 591 39.52 4.77 -19.26
N ASP A 592 39.27 3.83 -18.34
CA ASP A 592 39.99 2.56 -18.25
C ASP A 592 39.75 1.73 -19.53
N GLU A 593 40.71 0.87 -19.91
CA GLU A 593 40.61 0.08 -21.17
C GLU A 593 39.31 -0.73 -21.25
N SER A 594 38.91 -1.41 -20.17
CA SER A 594 37.65 -2.17 -20.12
C SER A 594 36.41 -1.29 -20.26
N LYS A 595 36.45 -0.05 -19.76
CA LYS A 595 35.32 0.90 -19.84
C LYS A 595 35.25 1.57 -21.21
N ARG A 596 36.37 1.72 -21.93
CA ARG A 596 36.38 2.16 -23.34
C ARG A 596 35.66 1.18 -24.24
N ASP A 597 35.97 -0.11 -24.12
CA ASP A 597 35.32 -1.17 -24.89
C ASP A 597 33.81 -1.21 -24.60
N SER A 598 33.46 -1.12 -23.31
CA SER A 598 32.05 -1.09 -22.88
C SER A 598 31.29 0.11 -23.42
N LEU A 599 31.90 1.31 -23.39
CA LEU A 599 31.31 2.51 -23.97
C LEU A 599 31.09 2.36 -25.48
N GLN A 600 32.05 1.76 -26.21
CA GLN A 600 31.89 1.52 -27.64
C GLN A 600 30.70 0.59 -27.91
N VAL A 601 30.55 -0.49 -27.14
CA VAL A 601 29.40 -1.40 -27.25
C VAL A 601 28.08 -0.68 -26.98
N ILE A 602 28.02 0.17 -25.95
CA ILE A 602 26.81 0.96 -25.65
C ILE A 602 26.47 1.89 -26.82
N LEU A 603 27.46 2.61 -27.36
CA LEU A 603 27.24 3.55 -28.46
C LEU A 603 26.80 2.83 -29.75
N GLU A 604 27.39 1.66 -30.05
CA GLU A 604 27.00 0.84 -31.19
C GLU A 604 25.57 0.30 -31.04
N PHE A 605 25.21 -0.20 -29.86
CA PHE A 605 23.87 -0.72 -29.57
C PHE A 605 22.79 0.35 -29.73
N VAL A 606 23.00 1.55 -29.16
CA VAL A 606 22.05 2.68 -29.26
C VAL A 606 21.98 3.24 -30.69
N SER A 607 23.01 3.05 -31.52
CA SER A 607 22.96 3.49 -32.91
C SER A 607 22.12 2.59 -33.82
N GLN A 608 21.85 1.35 -33.39
CA GLN A 608 21.13 0.32 -34.15
C GLN A 608 19.63 0.24 -33.82
N HIS A 609 19.21 0.85 -32.71
CA HIS A 609 17.86 0.87 -32.18
C HIS A 609 17.39 2.31 -31.97
#